data_AF-A0A4U1GEH6-F1
#
_entry.id   AF-A0A4U1GEH6-F1
#
_cell.length_a   1.000
_cell.length_b   1.000
_cell.length_c   1.000
_cell.angle_alpha   90.00
_cell.angle_beta   90.00
_cell.angle_gamma   90.00
#
_symmetry.space_group_name_H-M   'P 1'
#
loop_
_entity.id
_entity.type
_entity.pdbx_description
1 polymer ?
#
loop_
_entity_poly.entity_id
_entity_poly.type
_entity_poly.pdbx_seq_one_letter_code
_entity_poly.pdbx_strand_id
1 'polypeptide(L)'
;MRAHQDLILLKMNEEVYASVSFEFAFSLINESERGAILIGSSKVEEYLEKLLMVVLPLGSKSYTSRLFNYPGTLSSFSGKIEMSYAFRLIDDQLYESLNELRKIRNNAAHSSLPFSLKKSAALIDKIYSFEDNFPKLIHDLSLAKLIQWKLRIIQQSFDKSELKGLKAEEEFNKLFPVPGEDERLAEQLILWKLSHGLHFLCLKLECITEEYQRLITNGITWLDLFVLPPIQND
;
A
#
# COMPACT_ATOMS: atom_id res chain seq x y z
N MET A 1 20.37 -3.38 3.76
CA MET A 1 19.01 -3.96 3.61
C MET A 1 18.90 -4.44 2.17
N ARG A 2 18.51 -5.69 1.90
CA ARG A 2 18.22 -6.10 0.52
C ARG A 2 17.08 -5.22 0.02
N ALA A 3 17.16 -4.67 -1.19
CA ALA A 3 16.04 -3.95 -1.78
C ALA A 3 14.82 -4.88 -1.73
N HIS A 4 13.75 -4.51 -1.01
CA HIS A 4 12.59 -5.39 -0.84
C HIS A 4 11.76 -5.50 -2.13
N GLN A 5 12.16 -4.78 -3.18
CA GLN A 5 11.54 -4.75 -4.51
C GLN A 5 11.22 -6.14 -5.06
N ASP A 6 12.24 -7.00 -5.19
CA ASP A 6 12.06 -8.35 -5.74
C ASP A 6 11.13 -9.21 -4.87
N LEU A 7 11.23 -9.05 -3.55
CA LEU A 7 10.38 -9.79 -2.60
C LEU A 7 8.92 -9.32 -2.68
N ILE A 8 8.68 -8.01 -2.80
CA ILE A 8 7.33 -7.46 -2.96
C ILE A 8 6.69 -7.99 -4.25
N LEU A 9 7.44 -7.97 -5.37
CA LEU A 9 6.95 -8.46 -6.66
C LEU A 9 6.69 -9.97 -6.64
N LEU A 10 7.54 -10.74 -5.96
CA LEU A 10 7.34 -12.18 -5.78
C LEU A 10 6.06 -12.45 -4.97
N LYS A 11 5.88 -11.78 -3.82
CA LYS A 11 4.70 -11.92 -2.97
C LYS A 11 3.40 -11.51 -3.64
N MET A 12 3.42 -10.52 -4.53
CA MET A 12 2.25 -10.13 -5.31
C MET A 12 1.64 -11.31 -6.10
N ASN A 13 2.45 -12.31 -6.47
CA ASN A 13 2.03 -13.47 -7.25
C ASN A 13 1.75 -14.73 -6.40
N GLU A 14 1.87 -14.66 -5.07
CA GLU A 14 1.66 -15.80 -4.17
C GLU A 14 0.24 -15.82 -3.58
N GLU A 15 -0.44 -16.97 -3.68
CA GLU A 15 -1.79 -17.16 -3.13
C GLU A 15 -1.86 -17.00 -1.61
N VAL A 16 -0.75 -17.19 -0.90
CA VAL A 16 -0.68 -17.08 0.57
C VAL A 16 -0.98 -15.65 1.06
N TYR A 17 -0.73 -14.63 0.25
CA TYR A 17 -1.10 -13.24 0.57
C TYR A 17 -2.48 -12.83 0.03
N ALA A 18 -3.40 -13.79 -0.18
CA ALA A 18 -4.77 -13.53 -0.65
C ALA A 18 -5.48 -12.36 0.09
N SER A 19 -5.22 -12.20 1.40
CA SER A 19 -5.81 -11.12 2.23
C SER A 19 -5.35 -9.70 1.86
N VAL A 20 -4.26 -9.59 1.12
CA VAL A 20 -3.72 -8.38 0.49
C VAL A 20 -3.35 -8.76 -0.94
N SER A 21 -4.33 -9.27 -1.70
CA SER A 21 -4.17 -9.58 -3.12
C SER A 21 -4.68 -8.44 -3.99
N PHE A 22 -4.66 -8.66 -5.31
CA PHE A 22 -5.41 -7.83 -6.26
C PHE A 22 -6.86 -7.57 -5.82
N GLU A 23 -7.50 -8.50 -5.10
CA GLU A 23 -8.86 -8.33 -4.60
C GLU A 23 -8.98 -7.19 -3.58
N PHE A 24 -7.94 -6.96 -2.77
CA PHE A 24 -7.90 -5.83 -1.84
C PHE A 24 -7.76 -4.51 -2.59
N ALA A 25 -6.82 -4.40 -3.53
CA ALA A 25 -6.71 -3.20 -4.36
C ALA A 25 -8.02 -2.93 -5.14
N PHE A 26 -8.65 -3.99 -5.65
CA PHE A 26 -9.93 -3.90 -6.34
C PHE A 26 -11.09 -3.51 -5.44
N SER A 27 -11.14 -3.99 -4.18
CA SER A 27 -12.18 -3.56 -3.24
C SER A 27 -12.07 -2.06 -2.95
N LEU A 28 -10.85 -1.54 -2.78
CA LEU A 28 -10.62 -0.10 -2.61
C LEU A 28 -11.01 0.73 -3.84
N ILE A 29 -10.84 0.19 -5.06
CA ILE A 29 -11.25 0.88 -6.30
C ILE A 29 -12.78 1.05 -6.37
N ASN A 30 -13.55 0.15 -5.76
CA ASN A 30 -15.02 0.23 -5.72
C ASN A 30 -15.55 1.08 -4.57
N GLU A 31 -14.67 1.63 -3.73
CA GLU A 31 -15.03 2.53 -2.66
C GLU A 31 -15.06 4.00 -3.11
N SER A 32 -15.70 4.85 -2.32
CA SER A 32 -15.48 6.29 -2.46
C SER A 32 -14.00 6.63 -2.22
N GLU A 33 -13.50 7.71 -2.81
CA GLU A 33 -12.11 8.16 -2.59
C GLU A 33 -11.75 8.28 -1.09
N ARG A 34 -12.71 8.75 -0.28
CA ARG A 34 -12.58 8.81 1.18
C ARG A 34 -12.54 7.41 1.80
N GLY A 35 -13.46 6.53 1.39
CA GLY A 35 -13.54 5.15 1.85
C GLY A 35 -12.25 4.37 1.56
N ALA A 36 -11.73 4.48 0.34
CA ALA A 36 -10.49 3.85 -0.08
C ALA A 36 -9.29 4.26 0.80
N ILE A 37 -9.15 5.56 1.11
CA ILE A 37 -8.10 6.05 2.02
C ILE A 37 -8.28 5.52 3.44
N LEU A 38 -9.50 5.57 3.99
CA LEU A 38 -9.74 5.15 5.38
C LEU A 38 -9.56 3.64 5.56
N ILE A 39 -10.14 2.83 4.69
CA ILE A 39 -10.03 1.37 4.71
C ILE A 39 -8.58 0.96 4.43
N GLY A 40 -7.98 1.54 3.40
CA GLY A 40 -6.62 1.21 3.00
C GLY A 40 -5.57 1.59 4.04
N SER A 41 -5.68 2.76 4.67
CA SER A 41 -4.78 3.15 5.77
C SER A 41 -4.97 2.32 7.03
N SER A 42 -6.21 1.92 7.36
CA SER A 42 -6.46 0.96 8.44
C SER A 42 -5.75 -0.36 8.17
N LYS A 43 -5.77 -0.84 6.92
CA LYS A 43 -5.06 -2.07 6.55
C LYS A 43 -3.55 -1.95 6.69
N VAL A 44 -2.98 -0.83 6.25
CA VAL A 44 -1.54 -0.56 6.42
C VAL A 44 -1.18 -0.51 7.91
N GLU A 45 -2.02 0.11 8.75
CA GLU A 45 -1.83 0.14 10.20
C GLU A 45 -1.84 -1.26 10.83
N GLU A 46 -2.72 -2.16 10.38
CA GLU A 46 -2.72 -3.58 10.81
C GLU A 46 -1.39 -4.27 10.48
N TYR A 47 -0.81 -4.04 9.30
CA TYR A 47 0.47 -4.64 8.92
C TYR A 47 1.64 -4.06 9.72
N LEU A 48 1.57 -2.77 10.07
CA LEU A 48 2.55 -2.13 10.95
C LEU A 48 2.44 -2.68 12.38
N GLU A 49 1.23 -2.97 12.85
CA GLU A 49 0.98 -3.64 14.12
C GLU A 49 1.55 -5.06 14.13
N LYS A 50 1.38 -5.83 13.05
CA LYS A 50 1.99 -7.17 12.90
C LYS A 50 3.52 -7.11 13.03
N LEU A 51 4.17 -6.16 12.36
CA LEU A 51 5.62 -5.94 12.47
C LEU A 51 6.03 -5.70 13.93
N LEU A 52 5.34 -4.78 14.61
CA LEU A 52 5.62 -4.46 16.01
C LEU A 52 5.40 -5.67 16.92
N MET A 53 4.36 -6.47 16.67
CA MET A 53 4.08 -7.69 17.44
C MET A 53 5.16 -8.76 17.30
N VAL A 54 5.84 -8.84 16.16
CA VAL A 54 6.97 -9.78 15.96
C VAL A 54 8.19 -9.37 16.78
N VAL A 55 8.47 -8.08 16.88
CA VAL A 55 9.68 -7.59 17.57
C VAL A 55 9.49 -7.41 19.07
N LEU A 56 8.26 -7.16 19.54
CA LEU A 56 7.99 -7.01 20.95
C LEU A 56 8.37 -8.29 21.71
N PRO A 57 8.94 -8.17 22.93
CA PRO A 57 9.28 -9.34 23.72
C PRO A 57 8.03 -10.17 24.00
N LEU A 58 8.20 -11.50 24.10
CA LEU A 58 7.13 -12.42 24.46
C LEU A 58 6.52 -11.99 25.80
N GLY A 59 5.35 -11.35 25.71
CA GLY A 59 4.59 -10.84 26.83
C GLY A 59 3.25 -11.55 26.96
N SER A 60 2.61 -11.41 28.12
CA SER A 60 1.23 -11.87 28.27
C SER A 60 0.29 -11.11 27.32
N LYS A 61 -0.83 -11.73 26.91
CA LYS A 61 -1.87 -11.04 26.13
C LYS A 61 -2.36 -9.74 26.79
N SER A 62 -2.30 -9.66 28.11
CA SER A 62 -2.64 -8.45 28.87
C SER A 62 -1.59 -7.35 28.68
N TYR A 63 -0.30 -7.69 28.61
CA TYR A 63 0.75 -6.72 28.34
C TYR A 63 0.62 -6.12 26.95
N THR A 64 0.49 -6.95 25.91
CA THR A 64 0.33 -6.48 24.54
C THR A 64 -0.93 -5.63 24.38
N SER A 65 -2.05 -6.07 24.95
CA SER A 65 -3.31 -5.31 24.97
C SER A 65 -3.16 -3.92 25.60
N ARG A 66 -2.37 -3.75 26.68
CA ARG A 66 -2.10 -2.43 27.28
C ARG A 66 -1.27 -1.50 26.39
N LEU A 67 -0.45 -2.03 25.49
CA LEU A 67 0.34 -1.21 24.57
C LEU A 67 -0.51 -0.74 23.38
N PHE A 68 -1.31 -1.63 22.79
CA PHE A 68 -2.05 -1.36 21.56
C PHE A 68 -3.46 -0.79 21.77
N ASN A 69 -4.08 -0.98 22.94
CA ASN A 69 -5.39 -0.37 23.21
C ASN A 69 -5.22 1.01 23.82
N TYR A 70 -6.09 1.95 23.45
CA TYR A 70 -6.10 3.30 24.03
C TYR A 70 -6.22 3.22 25.56
N PRO A 71 -5.41 3.98 26.34
CA PRO A 71 -4.47 5.03 25.93
C PRO A 71 -3.00 4.58 25.79
N GLY A 72 -2.77 3.33 25.41
CA GLY A 72 -1.43 2.73 25.25
C GLY A 72 -0.56 3.43 24.20
N THR A 73 0.75 3.24 24.30
CA THR A 73 1.76 3.93 23.48
C THR A 73 1.72 3.55 21.99
N LEU A 74 1.21 2.36 21.66
CA LEU A 74 1.05 1.86 20.29
C LEU A 74 -0.42 1.91 19.82
N SER A 75 -1.28 2.61 20.55
CA SER A 75 -2.73 2.67 20.26
C SER A 75 -3.11 3.55 19.07
N SER A 76 -2.17 4.34 18.55
CA SER A 76 -2.41 5.21 17.41
C SER A 76 -1.47 4.91 16.25
N PHE A 77 -1.94 5.17 15.03
CA PHE A 77 -1.12 5.03 13.83
C PHE A 77 0.20 5.80 13.94
N SER A 78 0.15 7.03 14.45
CA SER A 78 1.34 7.86 14.65
C SER A 78 2.33 7.20 15.61
N GLY A 79 1.85 6.70 16.76
CA GLY A 79 2.72 6.03 17.73
C GLY A 79 3.39 4.78 17.17
N LYS A 80 2.66 4.00 16.35
CA LYS A 80 3.23 2.84 15.66
C LYS A 80 4.31 3.22 14.65
N ILE A 81 4.09 4.29 13.86
CA ILE A 81 5.09 4.79 12.89
C ILE A 81 6.35 5.26 13.61
N GLU A 82 6.19 6.13 14.61
CA GLU A 82 7.31 6.70 15.37
C GLU A 82 8.14 5.61 16.06
N MET A 83 7.49 4.62 16.70
CA MET A 83 8.22 3.53 17.34
C MET A 83 8.94 2.64 16.34
N SER A 84 8.29 2.30 15.22
CA SER A 84 8.93 1.48 14.18
C SER A 84 10.19 2.15 13.61
N TYR A 85 10.15 3.47 13.44
CA TYR A 85 11.30 4.25 12.97
C TYR A 85 12.38 4.42 14.04
N ALA A 86 12.00 4.77 15.27
CA ALA A 86 12.93 4.96 16.39
C ALA A 86 13.77 3.70 16.66
N PHE A 87 13.17 2.51 16.48
CA PHE A 87 13.86 1.22 16.61
C PHE A 87 14.48 0.70 15.30
N ARG A 88 14.51 1.52 14.24
CA ARG A 88 15.08 1.19 12.92
C ARG A 88 14.49 -0.08 12.28
N LEU A 89 13.22 -0.35 12.56
CA LEU A 89 12.48 -1.45 11.93
C LEU A 89 12.12 -1.12 10.48
N ILE A 90 11.97 0.18 10.20
CA ILE A 90 11.68 0.73 8.89
C ILE A 90 12.74 1.78 8.55
N ASP A 91 13.00 1.96 7.25
CA ASP A 91 13.92 2.96 6.73
C ASP A 91 13.25 4.35 6.59
N ASP A 92 14.06 5.35 6.23
CA ASP A 92 13.61 6.74 6.06
C ASP A 92 12.52 6.85 4.98
N GLN A 93 12.66 6.11 3.87
CA GLN A 93 11.72 6.18 2.75
C GLN A 93 10.34 5.66 3.16
N LEU A 94 10.29 4.51 3.86
CA LEU A 94 9.06 3.93 4.37
C LEU A 94 8.44 4.79 5.49
N TYR A 95 9.26 5.39 6.35
CA TYR A 95 8.78 6.34 7.37
C TYR A 95 8.06 7.54 6.75
N GLU A 96 8.64 8.15 5.71
CA GLU A 96 8.03 9.26 4.99
C GLU A 96 6.73 8.84 4.29
N SER A 97 6.72 7.69 3.61
CA SER A 97 5.52 7.15 2.96
C SER A 97 4.37 6.90 3.95
N LEU A 98 4.65 6.33 5.12
CA LEU A 98 3.65 6.10 6.17
C LEU A 98 3.12 7.42 6.76
N ASN A 99 3.98 8.41 6.94
CA ASN A 99 3.57 9.72 7.43
C ASN A 99 2.72 10.49 6.42
N GLU A 100 3.03 10.42 5.12
CA GLU A 100 2.18 10.99 4.07
C GLU A 100 0.80 10.31 4.03
N LEU A 101 0.75 8.98 4.13
CA LEU A 101 -0.52 8.26 4.26
C LEU A 101 -1.32 8.72 5.48
N ARG A 102 -0.68 8.87 6.65
CA ARG A 102 -1.31 9.36 7.87
C ARG A 102 -1.88 10.77 7.70
N LYS A 103 -1.14 11.69 7.07
CA LYS A 103 -1.60 13.06 6.79
C LYS A 103 -2.85 13.07 5.90
N ILE A 104 -2.81 12.32 4.78
CA ILE A 104 -3.95 12.25 3.86
C ILE A 104 -5.17 11.58 4.52
N ARG A 105 -4.96 10.51 5.29
CA ARG A 105 -6.03 9.87 6.06
C ARG A 105 -6.68 10.84 7.03
N ASN A 106 -5.89 11.60 7.78
CA ASN A 106 -6.44 12.56 8.74
C ASN A 106 -7.23 13.67 8.02
N ASN A 107 -6.76 14.16 6.89
CA ASN A 107 -7.50 15.10 6.05
C ASN A 107 -8.82 14.48 5.56
N ALA A 108 -8.81 13.23 5.12
CA ALA A 108 -10.01 12.50 4.70
C ALA A 108 -10.99 12.28 5.86
N ALA A 109 -10.50 11.97 7.06
CA ALA A 109 -11.32 11.72 8.25
C ALA A 109 -11.99 12.99 8.78
N HIS A 110 -11.25 14.10 8.83
CA HIS A 110 -11.68 15.34 9.50
C HIS A 110 -12.18 16.44 8.56
N SER A 111 -12.16 16.25 7.24
CA SER A 111 -12.76 17.20 6.30
C SER A 111 -14.27 17.25 6.43
N SER A 112 -14.83 18.44 6.65
CA SER A 112 -16.26 18.73 6.55
C SER A 112 -16.75 18.91 5.10
N LEU A 113 -15.82 19.07 4.16
CA LEU A 113 -16.08 19.21 2.72
C LEU A 113 -15.91 17.87 2.00
N PRO A 114 -16.49 17.70 0.79
CA PRO A 114 -16.23 16.55 -0.07
C PRO A 114 -14.72 16.37 -0.29
N PHE A 115 -14.22 15.20 0.10
CA PHE A 115 -12.82 14.84 -0.07
C PHE A 115 -12.56 14.51 -1.54
N SER A 116 -11.44 14.98 -2.07
CA SER A 116 -11.01 14.70 -3.45
C SER A 116 -9.52 14.36 -3.53
N LEU A 117 -9.19 13.21 -4.12
CA LEU A 117 -7.82 12.78 -4.35
C LEU A 117 -7.10 13.63 -5.39
N LYS A 118 -7.82 14.23 -6.35
CA LYS A 118 -7.24 15.11 -7.38
C LYS A 118 -6.42 16.27 -6.76
N LYS A 119 -6.89 16.81 -5.63
CA LYS A 119 -6.16 17.87 -4.88
C LYS A 119 -4.89 17.37 -4.19
N SER A 120 -4.76 16.06 -4.00
CA SER A 120 -3.66 15.42 -3.30
C SER A 120 -2.84 14.49 -4.20
N ALA A 121 -3.00 14.56 -5.53
CA ALA A 121 -2.39 13.61 -6.46
C ALA A 121 -0.86 13.51 -6.31
N ALA A 122 -0.18 14.64 -6.17
CA ALA A 122 1.27 14.68 -5.95
C ALA A 122 1.69 14.09 -4.58
N LEU A 123 0.81 14.15 -3.56
CA LEU A 123 1.08 13.54 -2.27
C LEU A 123 0.87 12.02 -2.31
N ILE A 124 -0.06 11.55 -3.13
CA ILE A 124 -0.31 10.12 -3.35
C ILE A 124 0.93 9.44 -3.91
N ASP A 125 1.66 10.09 -4.83
CA ASP A 125 2.94 9.56 -5.34
C ASP A 125 3.96 9.26 -4.22
N LYS A 126 3.97 10.06 -3.16
CA LYS A 126 4.87 9.87 -2.02
C LYS A 126 4.52 8.65 -1.17
N ILE A 127 3.26 8.21 -1.16
CA ILE A 127 2.81 7.04 -0.39
C ILE A 127 3.48 5.76 -0.89
N TYR A 128 3.77 5.67 -2.19
CA TYR A 128 4.42 4.51 -2.81
C TYR A 128 5.83 4.81 -3.34
N SER A 129 6.49 5.82 -2.77
CA SER A 129 7.90 6.16 -3.05
C SER A 129 8.86 5.56 -2.02
N PHE A 130 8.55 4.37 -1.51
CA PHE A 130 9.35 3.67 -0.49
C PHE A 130 10.38 2.67 -1.08
N GLU A 131 10.48 2.60 -2.41
CA GLU A 131 11.44 1.80 -3.17
C GLU A 131 11.75 2.50 -4.50
N ASP A 132 12.92 2.21 -5.07
CA ASP A 132 13.30 2.76 -6.38
C ASP A 132 12.35 2.30 -7.48
N ASN A 133 12.06 3.20 -8.42
CA ASN A 133 11.17 2.99 -9.57
C ASN A 133 9.71 2.63 -9.24
N PHE A 134 9.32 2.50 -7.96
CA PHE A 134 7.95 2.13 -7.59
C PHE A 134 6.89 3.13 -8.07
N PRO A 135 7.09 4.46 -8.04
CA PRO A 135 6.11 5.39 -8.58
C PRO A 135 5.77 5.14 -10.06
N LYS A 136 6.79 4.81 -10.86
CA LYS A 136 6.61 4.45 -12.27
C LYS A 136 5.96 3.07 -12.41
N LEU A 137 6.42 2.07 -11.66
CA LEU A 137 5.85 0.73 -11.64
C LEU A 137 4.34 0.76 -11.30
N ILE A 138 3.97 1.46 -10.23
CA ILE A 138 2.59 1.61 -9.78
C ILE A 138 1.76 2.36 -10.82
N HIS A 139 2.31 3.40 -11.44
CA HIS A 139 1.65 4.09 -12.55
C HIS A 139 1.33 3.12 -13.70
N ASP A 140 2.34 2.43 -14.22
CA ASP A 140 2.22 1.56 -15.39
C ASP A 140 1.28 0.37 -15.11
N LEU A 141 1.42 -0.25 -13.93
CA LEU A 141 0.53 -1.30 -13.46
C LEU A 141 -0.92 -0.82 -13.35
N SER A 142 -1.13 0.34 -12.70
CA SER A 142 -2.47 0.88 -12.46
C SER A 142 -3.17 1.25 -13.77
N LEU A 143 -2.44 1.84 -14.72
CA LEU A 143 -2.97 2.17 -16.04
C LEU A 143 -3.35 0.91 -16.82
N ALA A 144 -2.46 -0.08 -16.86
CA ALA A 144 -2.74 -1.36 -17.53
C ALA A 144 -3.98 -2.04 -16.93
N LYS A 145 -4.11 -2.06 -15.60
CA LYS A 145 -5.26 -2.68 -14.91
C LYS A 145 -6.56 -1.89 -15.10
N LEU A 146 -6.50 -0.56 -15.13
CA LEU A 146 -7.65 0.29 -15.44
C LEU A 146 -8.17 0.01 -16.86
N ILE A 147 -7.27 -0.05 -17.85
CA ILE A 147 -7.63 -0.37 -19.24
C ILE A 147 -8.25 -1.76 -19.31
N GLN A 148 -7.62 -2.76 -18.69
CA GLN A 148 -8.14 -4.13 -18.66
C GLN A 148 -9.56 -4.19 -18.05
N TRP A 149 -9.81 -3.42 -16.99
CA TRP A 149 -11.12 -3.34 -16.36
C TRP A 149 -12.16 -2.66 -17.25
N LYS A 150 -11.81 -1.55 -17.93
CA LYS A 150 -12.68 -0.88 -18.89
C LYS A 150 -13.07 -1.81 -20.04
N LEU A 151 -12.10 -2.50 -20.62
CA LEU A 151 -12.34 -3.48 -21.70
C LEU A 151 -13.28 -4.59 -21.23
N ARG A 152 -13.09 -5.12 -20.02
CA ARG A 152 -13.96 -6.13 -19.44
C ARG A 152 -15.40 -5.63 -19.30
N ILE A 153 -15.59 -4.40 -18.82
CA ILE A 153 -16.94 -3.81 -18.69
C ILE A 153 -17.60 -3.66 -20.06
N ILE A 154 -16.88 -3.11 -21.03
CA ILE A 154 -17.40 -2.95 -22.40
C ILE A 154 -17.82 -4.31 -22.97
N GLN A 155 -16.97 -5.32 -22.84
CA GLN A 155 -17.28 -6.68 -23.30
C GLN A 155 -18.52 -7.24 -22.61
N GLN A 156 -18.61 -7.14 -21.28
CA GLN A 156 -19.78 -7.60 -20.52
C GLN A 156 -21.06 -6.86 -20.92
N SER A 157 -20.98 -5.57 -21.25
CA SER A 157 -22.10 -4.79 -21.77
C SER A 157 -22.54 -5.28 -23.15
N PHE A 158 -21.59 -5.60 -24.04
CA PHE A 158 -21.89 -6.15 -25.36
C PHE A 158 -22.54 -7.53 -25.25
N ASP A 159 -22.00 -8.42 -24.43
CA ASP A 159 -22.52 -9.78 -24.22
C ASP A 159 -23.97 -9.80 -23.70
N LYS A 160 -24.35 -8.79 -22.90
CA LYS A 160 -25.71 -8.62 -22.36
C LYS A 160 -26.68 -7.91 -23.32
N SER A 161 -26.18 -7.37 -24.42
CA SER A 161 -26.96 -6.59 -25.38
C SER A 161 -27.13 -7.35 -26.71
N GLU A 162 -27.97 -6.83 -27.61
CA GLU A 162 -28.08 -7.37 -28.97
C GLU A 162 -26.89 -6.99 -29.88
N LEU A 163 -25.89 -6.28 -29.36
CA LEU A 163 -24.70 -5.82 -30.09
C LEU A 163 -23.66 -6.93 -30.32
N LYS A 164 -24.09 -8.09 -30.81
CA LYS A 164 -23.20 -9.20 -31.13
C LYS A 164 -22.29 -8.83 -32.32
N GLY A 165 -20.97 -8.90 -32.13
CA GLY A 165 -19.97 -8.70 -33.18
C GLY A 165 -19.05 -7.48 -33.02
N LEU A 166 -19.36 -6.56 -32.09
CA LEU A 166 -18.43 -5.49 -31.72
C LEU A 166 -17.29 -6.05 -30.84
N LYS A 167 -16.06 -5.57 -31.07
CA LYS A 167 -14.91 -5.91 -30.22
C LYS A 167 -14.65 -4.78 -29.23
N ALA A 168 -14.58 -5.11 -27.94
CA ALA A 168 -14.35 -4.13 -26.88
C ALA A 168 -13.08 -3.28 -27.09
N GLU A 169 -11.99 -3.91 -27.56
CA GLU A 169 -10.73 -3.22 -27.84
C GLU A 169 -10.85 -2.17 -28.95
N GLU A 170 -11.57 -2.49 -30.03
CA GLU A 170 -11.75 -1.57 -31.16
C GLU A 170 -12.53 -0.34 -30.73
N GLU A 171 -13.62 -0.51 -29.96
CA GLU A 171 -14.42 0.60 -29.44
C GLU A 171 -13.68 1.41 -28.36
N PHE A 172 -12.93 0.74 -27.50
CA PHE A 172 -12.08 1.42 -26.51
C PHE A 172 -11.03 2.30 -27.20
N ASN A 173 -10.32 1.79 -28.19
CA ASN A 173 -9.27 2.52 -28.90
C ASN A 173 -9.83 3.71 -29.71
N LYS A 174 -11.08 3.64 -30.18
CA LYS A 174 -11.77 4.79 -30.79
C LYS A 174 -12.02 5.91 -29.78
N LEU A 175 -12.43 5.54 -28.57
CA LEU A 175 -12.75 6.49 -27.49
C LEU A 175 -11.52 7.04 -26.77
N PHE A 176 -10.45 6.24 -26.71
CA PHE A 176 -9.20 6.53 -26.02
C PHE A 176 -7.99 6.19 -26.92
N PRO A 177 -7.70 7.00 -27.96
CA PRO A 177 -6.62 6.69 -28.89
C PRO A 177 -5.24 6.70 -28.22
N VAL A 178 -5.05 7.55 -27.22
CA VAL A 178 -3.84 7.63 -26.38
C VAL A 178 -4.27 7.58 -24.91
N PRO A 179 -4.50 6.37 -24.34
CA PRO A 179 -5.10 6.23 -23.01
C PRO A 179 -4.33 6.94 -21.88
N GLY A 180 -3.00 7.02 -21.99
CA GLY A 180 -2.15 7.68 -21.00
C GLY A 180 -2.27 9.21 -20.98
N GLU A 181 -2.84 9.81 -22.02
CA GLU A 181 -3.03 11.27 -22.13
C GLU A 181 -4.51 11.69 -21.95
N ASP A 182 -5.42 10.73 -21.80
CA ASP A 182 -6.85 11.03 -21.64
C ASP A 182 -7.18 11.47 -20.21
N GLU A 183 -7.79 12.65 -20.07
CA GLU A 183 -8.09 13.26 -18.77
C GLU A 183 -9.10 12.45 -17.94
N ARG A 184 -10.07 11.79 -18.58
CA ARG A 184 -11.09 10.98 -17.89
C ARG A 184 -10.48 9.71 -17.32
N LEU A 185 -9.51 9.12 -18.02
CA LEU A 185 -8.72 8.00 -17.50
C LEU A 185 -7.75 8.47 -16.43
N ALA A 186 -7.12 9.63 -16.60
CA ALA A 186 -6.20 10.20 -15.62
C ALA A 186 -6.88 10.44 -14.25
N GLU A 187 -8.13 10.93 -14.24
CA GLU A 187 -8.88 11.11 -12.99
C GLU A 187 -9.14 9.79 -12.27
N GLN A 188 -9.56 8.75 -13.00
CA GLN A 188 -9.76 7.41 -12.42
C GLN A 188 -8.43 6.80 -11.98
N LEU A 189 -7.37 7.01 -12.74
CA LEU A 189 -6.04 6.46 -12.49
C LEU A 189 -5.52 6.85 -11.10
N ILE A 190 -5.88 8.02 -10.58
CA ILE A 190 -5.47 8.46 -9.23
C ILE A 190 -5.91 7.45 -8.16
N LEU A 191 -7.18 7.03 -8.18
CA LEU A 191 -7.70 6.05 -7.23
C LEU A 191 -7.04 4.67 -7.43
N TRP A 192 -6.80 4.29 -8.68
CA TRP A 192 -6.13 3.02 -9.00
C TRP A 192 -4.67 3.00 -8.50
N LYS A 193 -3.93 4.09 -8.68
CA LYS A 193 -2.57 4.26 -8.15
C LYS A 193 -2.55 4.20 -6.63
N LEU A 194 -3.49 4.89 -5.98
CA LEU A 194 -3.62 4.82 -4.53
C LEU A 194 -3.87 3.37 -4.07
N SER A 195 -4.85 2.68 -4.64
CA SER A 195 -5.22 1.33 -4.23
C SER A 195 -4.07 0.33 -4.40
N HIS A 196 -3.37 0.36 -5.53
CA HIS A 196 -2.17 -0.48 -5.73
C HIS A 196 -1.03 -0.05 -4.80
N GLY A 197 -0.81 1.25 -4.61
CA GLY A 197 0.22 1.76 -3.72
C GLY A 197 0.03 1.30 -2.27
N LEU A 198 -1.21 1.36 -1.75
CA LEU A 198 -1.55 0.86 -0.41
C LEU A 198 -1.37 -0.66 -0.30
N HIS A 199 -1.76 -1.41 -1.33
CA HIS A 199 -1.51 -2.84 -1.41
C HIS A 199 0.00 -3.16 -1.35
N PHE A 200 0.82 -2.45 -2.13
CA PHE A 200 2.29 -2.65 -2.14
C PHE A 200 2.94 -2.23 -0.82
N LEU A 201 2.42 -1.19 -0.16
CA LEU A 201 2.88 -0.75 1.15
C LEU A 201 2.64 -1.83 2.23
N CYS A 202 1.48 -2.49 2.19
CA CYS A 202 1.21 -3.66 3.04
C CYS A 202 2.19 -4.81 2.75
N LEU A 203 2.48 -5.10 1.47
CA LEU A 203 3.45 -6.14 1.09
C LEU A 203 4.88 -5.81 1.56
N LYS A 204 5.30 -4.55 1.50
CA LYS A 204 6.59 -4.08 2.03
C LYS A 204 6.68 -4.36 3.54
N LEU A 205 5.64 -4.00 4.30
CA LEU A 205 5.58 -4.27 5.74
C LEU A 205 5.59 -5.77 6.05
N GLU A 206 4.92 -6.60 5.26
CA GLU A 206 4.96 -8.06 5.41
C GLU A 206 6.36 -8.62 5.15
N CYS A 207 7.05 -8.15 4.10
CA CYS A 207 8.44 -8.54 3.81
C CYS A 207 9.37 -8.28 5.00
N ILE A 208 9.26 -7.08 5.58
CA ILE A 208 10.04 -6.68 6.75
C ILE A 208 9.67 -7.58 7.95
N THR A 209 8.38 -7.80 8.17
CA THR A 209 7.88 -8.62 9.28
C THR A 209 8.46 -10.03 9.24
N GLU A 210 8.46 -10.69 8.08
CA GLU A 210 9.04 -12.02 7.91
C GLU A 210 10.57 -12.05 8.03
N GLU A 211 11.25 -10.98 7.64
CA GLU A 211 12.69 -10.83 7.85
C GLU A 211 13.00 -10.83 9.35
N TYR A 212 12.33 -9.98 10.13
CA TYR A 212 12.48 -9.95 11.59
C TYR A 212 12.05 -11.25 12.26
N GLN A 213 10.96 -11.86 11.81
CA GLN A 213 10.50 -13.14 12.36
C GLN A 213 11.54 -14.25 12.17
N ARG A 214 12.19 -14.31 11.00
CA ARG A 214 13.28 -15.27 10.73
C ARG A 214 14.50 -15.00 11.60
N LEU A 215 14.90 -13.74 11.76
CA LEU A 215 16.06 -13.40 12.57
C LEU A 215 15.83 -13.79 14.05
N ILE A 216 14.67 -13.44 14.61
CA ILE A 216 14.31 -13.76 16.00
C ILE A 216 14.22 -15.29 16.21
N THR A 217 13.60 -16.02 15.26
CA THR A 217 13.46 -17.49 15.35
C THR A 217 14.82 -18.20 15.30
N ASN A 218 15.81 -17.64 14.59
CA ASN A 218 17.15 -18.20 14.51
C ASN A 218 18.02 -17.91 15.75
N GLY A 219 17.46 -17.35 16.83
CA GLY A 219 18.17 -17.12 18.08
C GLY A 219 19.16 -15.95 18.05
N ILE A 220 19.04 -15.07 17.06
CA ILE A 220 19.82 -13.84 16.93
C ILE A 220 19.39 -12.90 18.06
N THR A 221 20.34 -12.46 18.88
CA THR A 221 20.03 -11.55 19.99
C THR A 221 19.69 -10.15 19.46
N TRP A 222 19.03 -9.33 20.28
CA TRP A 222 18.81 -7.92 19.93
C TRP A 222 20.11 -7.20 19.52
N LEU A 223 21.26 -7.56 20.10
CA LEU A 223 22.56 -6.99 19.72
C LEU A 223 23.02 -7.41 18.32
N ASP A 224 22.73 -8.64 17.91
CA ASP A 224 23.12 -9.19 16.62
C ASP A 224 22.29 -8.58 15.46
N LEU A 225 21.07 -8.09 15.74
CA LEU A 225 20.22 -7.37 14.78
C LEU A 225 20.74 -5.96 14.44
N PHE A 226 21.50 -5.32 15.34
CA PHE A 226 21.99 -3.94 15.21
C PHE A 226 23.50 -3.84 14.98
N VAL A 227 24.18 -4.93 14.58
CA VAL A 227 25.59 -4.87 14.18
C VAL A 227 25.70 -4.03 12.92
N LEU A 228 25.98 -2.74 13.10
CA LEU A 228 26.30 -1.81 12.04
C LEU A 228 27.59 -2.29 11.35
N PRO A 229 27.72 -2.23 10.02
CA PRO A 229 29.05 -2.15 9.44
C PRO A 229 29.77 -0.96 10.09
N PRO A 230 31.05 -1.09 10.45
CA PRO A 230 31.78 -0.01 11.09
C PRO A 230 31.63 1.25 10.22
N ILE A 231 31.32 2.37 10.88
CA ILE A 231 31.32 3.69 10.24
C ILE A 231 32.71 3.85 9.63
N GLN A 232 32.80 3.73 8.31
CA GLN A 232 33.98 4.15 7.58
C GLN A 232 34.02 5.67 7.73
N ASN A 233 34.82 6.13 8.69
CA ASN A 233 35.28 7.51 8.66
C ASN A 233 36.29 7.59 7.51
N ASP A 234 35.98 8.44 6.52
CA ASP A 234 36.92 8.86 5.47
C ASP A 234 38.24 9.37 6.06
#